data_AF-A0A9D6I4Z5-F1
#
_entry.id   AF-A0A9D6I4Z5-F1
#
_cell.length_a   1.000
_cell.length_b   1.000
_cell.length_c   1.000
_cell.angle_alpha   90.00
_cell.angle_beta   90.00
_cell.angle_gamma   90.00
#
_symmetry.space_group_name_H-M   'P 1'
#
loop_
_entity.id
_entity.type
_entity.pdbx_description
1 polymer ?
#
loop_
_entity_poly.entity_id
_entity_poly.type
_entity_poly.pdbx_seq_one_letter_code
_entity_poly.pdbx_strand_id
1 'polypeptide(L)'
;MGRRPTVGQLRQLLERIVADPDSSQTLQVLLRDYNRLLEEGGGGSGLDRDLQILLDIYNQIALQTRLEELIVEVRLLLEKRKDMQWSRQEETLCYIAAITGEKADFDRALEEVQSARQDGWMAASLVESLLEHGHDGLAEKALGKLTSASSPSRVRCRAMMAEKSGDAKFIEEALMNLCLIRNSGIMAKARFSLVKAQLKIGDFVGAEEVAENISNDYQKTLAYRFIASAYLAKNDEGKGASYTKKADDLKKSLRSNWMYGSDYIELLCAEATVPGVTREEVDALVKSVHSCLECNDYRSSADVDRARLSIVKIRLSQRCLSAARKEMARIVFNHDKVLALIAIAEHTRKLKDFARAHLAIQGLKPPSDYTPAELYAALALAIKKAIKK
;
A
#
# COMPACT_ATOMS: atom_id res chain seq x y z
N MET A 1 -4.12 -51.22 6.72
CA MET A 1 -4.13 -50.21 5.64
C MET A 1 -5.38 -49.37 5.79
N GLY A 2 -5.27 -48.14 6.28
CA GLY A 2 -6.40 -47.21 6.36
C GLY A 2 -6.84 -46.80 4.96
N ARG A 3 -8.15 -46.84 4.67
CA ARG A 3 -8.68 -46.33 3.40
C ARG A 3 -8.47 -44.81 3.36
N ARG A 4 -7.87 -44.32 2.28
CA ARG A 4 -7.70 -42.87 2.06
C ARG A 4 -9.07 -42.17 2.09
N PRO A 5 -9.17 -40.98 2.71
CA PRO A 5 -10.39 -40.20 2.64
C PRO A 5 -10.71 -39.87 1.19
N THR A 6 -11.98 -39.98 0.86
CA THR A 6 -12.50 -39.66 -0.47
C THR A 6 -12.64 -38.15 -0.63
N VAL A 7 -12.62 -37.67 -1.87
CA VAL A 7 -12.88 -36.25 -2.20
C VAL A 7 -14.21 -35.77 -1.59
N GLY A 8 -15.22 -36.64 -1.50
CA GLY A 8 -16.50 -36.32 -0.85
C GLY A 8 -16.38 -36.07 0.65
N GLN A 9 -15.49 -36.78 1.35
CA GLN A 9 -15.24 -36.54 2.78
C GLN A 9 -14.49 -35.23 3.02
N LEU A 10 -13.52 -34.89 2.16
CA LEU A 10 -12.83 -33.60 2.20
C LEU A 10 -13.79 -32.44 1.88
N ARG A 11 -14.75 -32.64 0.97
CA ARG A 11 -15.78 -31.65 0.64
C ARG A 11 -16.77 -31.41 1.79
N GLN A 12 -17.26 -32.47 2.44
CA GLN A 12 -18.11 -32.33 3.63
C GLN A 12 -17.38 -31.65 4.79
N LEU A 13 -16.07 -31.88 4.91
CA LEU A 13 -15.22 -31.17 5.86
C LEU A 13 -15.20 -29.66 5.57
N LEU A 14 -14.96 -29.29 4.31
CA LEU A 14 -14.98 -27.90 3.84
C LEU A 14 -16.34 -27.22 4.08
N GLU A 15 -17.43 -27.91 3.78
CA GLU A 15 -18.79 -27.42 4.01
C GLU A 15 -19.06 -27.15 5.50
N ARG A 16 -18.50 -27.95 6.41
CA ARG A 16 -18.59 -27.71 7.87
C ARG A 16 -17.73 -26.53 8.33
N ILE A 17 -16.54 -26.34 7.75
CA ILE A 17 -15.68 -25.19 8.05
C ILE A 17 -16.34 -23.89 7.61
N VAL A 18 -16.95 -23.87 6.43
CA VAL A 18 -17.65 -22.71 5.89
C VAL A 18 -18.92 -22.41 6.69
N ALA A 19 -19.56 -23.43 7.26
CA ALA A 19 -20.80 -23.28 8.04
C ALA A 19 -20.58 -22.72 9.47
N ASP A 20 -19.40 -22.89 10.06
CA ASP A 20 -19.08 -22.42 11.41
C ASP A 20 -17.57 -22.09 11.54
N PRO A 21 -17.12 -20.95 10.98
CA PRO A 21 -15.71 -20.54 10.98
C PRO A 21 -15.17 -20.18 12.37
N ASP A 22 -16.04 -19.87 13.35
CA ASP A 22 -15.65 -19.44 14.70
C ASP A 22 -15.39 -20.60 15.68
N SER A 23 -15.74 -21.82 15.29
CA SER A 23 -15.48 -23.00 16.11
C SER A 23 -14.01 -23.40 16.08
N SER A 24 -13.24 -22.80 16.99
CA SER A 24 -11.89 -23.22 17.40
C SER A 24 -11.81 -24.75 17.65
N GLN A 25 -12.92 -25.35 18.09
CA GLN A 25 -13.03 -26.78 18.36
C GLN A 25 -13.11 -27.62 17.09
N THR A 26 -13.91 -27.19 16.10
CA THR A 26 -13.96 -27.80 14.75
C THR A 26 -12.60 -27.74 14.10
N LEU A 27 -11.90 -26.61 14.24
CA LEU A 27 -10.53 -26.40 13.74
C LEU A 27 -9.49 -27.30 14.40
N GLN A 28 -9.56 -27.52 15.71
CA GLN A 28 -8.65 -28.43 16.43
C GLN A 28 -8.85 -29.90 16.02
N VAL A 29 -10.10 -30.31 15.80
CA VAL A 29 -10.42 -31.66 15.30
C VAL A 29 -9.86 -31.86 13.89
N LEU A 30 -10.01 -30.85 13.04
CA LEU A 30 -9.48 -30.85 11.67
C LEU A 30 -7.96 -30.94 11.60
N LEU A 31 -7.25 -30.13 12.39
CA LEU A 31 -5.78 -30.17 12.50
C LEU A 31 -5.29 -31.52 13.02
N ARG A 32 -6.02 -32.14 13.94
CA ARG A 32 -5.71 -33.47 14.47
C ARG A 32 -5.88 -34.55 13.39
N ASP A 33 -7.02 -34.54 12.69
CA ASP A 33 -7.30 -35.51 11.64
C ASP A 33 -6.35 -35.35 10.45
N TYR A 34 -5.97 -34.11 10.14
CA TYR A 34 -4.96 -33.76 9.15
C TYR A 34 -3.55 -34.28 9.48
N ASN A 35 -3.06 -34.04 10.71
CA ASN A 35 -1.74 -34.53 11.13
C ASN A 35 -1.67 -36.05 11.10
N ARG A 36 -2.78 -36.71 11.46
CA ARG A 36 -2.92 -38.17 11.34
C ARG A 36 -2.84 -38.64 9.89
N LEU A 37 -3.44 -37.93 8.94
CA LEU A 37 -3.36 -38.27 7.50
C LEU A 37 -1.96 -38.08 6.90
N LEU A 38 -1.20 -37.09 7.38
CA LEU A 38 0.21 -36.91 7.01
C LEU A 38 1.09 -38.05 7.53
N GLU A 39 0.87 -38.48 8.77
CA GLU A 39 1.59 -39.60 9.39
C GLU A 39 1.27 -40.95 8.71
N GLU A 40 0.06 -41.12 8.18
CA GLU A 40 -0.41 -42.36 7.56
C GLU A 40 0.07 -42.58 6.10
N GLY A 41 0.80 -41.63 5.50
CA GLY A 41 1.68 -41.88 4.36
C GLY A 41 1.02 -41.94 2.96
N GLY A 42 1.38 -40.99 2.11
CA GLY A 42 1.11 -41.10 0.66
C GLY A 42 1.41 -39.84 -0.13
N GLY A 43 2.70 -39.55 -0.36
CA GLY A 43 3.20 -38.48 -1.24
C GLY A 43 2.86 -38.69 -2.71
N GLY A 44 1.56 -38.57 -3.06
CA GLY A 44 1.10 -38.43 -4.43
C GLY A 44 0.84 -36.97 -4.74
N SER A 45 1.41 -36.46 -5.83
CA SER A 45 1.39 -35.04 -6.24
C SER A 45 0.00 -34.38 -6.37
N GLY A 46 -1.07 -35.18 -6.42
CA GLY A 46 -2.46 -34.68 -6.36
C GLY A 46 -2.92 -34.33 -4.95
N LEU A 47 -2.50 -35.11 -3.93
CA LEU A 47 -2.87 -34.88 -2.54
C LEU A 47 -2.24 -33.58 -2.01
N ASP A 48 -1.00 -33.30 -2.41
CA ASP A 48 -0.28 -32.07 -2.05
C ASP A 48 -0.97 -30.81 -2.59
N ARG A 49 -1.62 -30.88 -3.76
CA ARG A 49 -2.35 -29.76 -4.35
C ARG A 49 -3.67 -29.50 -3.63
N ASP A 50 -4.43 -30.55 -3.34
CA ASP A 50 -5.68 -30.44 -2.58
C ASP A 50 -5.40 -29.99 -1.13
N LEU A 51 -4.28 -30.43 -0.55
CA LEU A 51 -3.76 -29.95 0.74
C LEU A 51 -3.45 -28.47 0.73
N GLN A 52 -2.76 -28.01 -0.31
CA GLN A 52 -2.39 -26.61 -0.45
C GLN A 52 -3.63 -25.74 -0.58
N ILE A 53 -4.65 -26.19 -1.34
CA ILE A 53 -5.94 -25.50 -1.45
C ILE A 53 -6.65 -25.41 -0.09
N LEU A 54 -6.67 -26.49 0.69
CA LEU A 54 -7.27 -26.48 2.03
C LEU A 54 -6.54 -25.57 3.00
N LEU A 55 -5.19 -25.56 2.97
CA LEU A 55 -4.37 -24.64 3.75
C LEU A 55 -4.57 -23.19 3.31
N ASP A 56 -4.73 -22.94 2.01
CA ASP A 56 -4.99 -21.60 1.48
C ASP A 56 -6.38 -21.11 1.90
N ILE A 57 -7.41 -21.95 1.82
CA ILE A 57 -8.77 -21.65 2.32
C ILE A 57 -8.75 -21.42 3.83
N TYR A 58 -8.08 -22.27 4.61
CA TYR A 58 -7.93 -22.09 6.05
C TYR A 58 -7.20 -20.79 6.38
N ASN A 59 -6.10 -20.49 5.71
CA ASN A 59 -5.36 -19.25 5.91
C ASN A 59 -6.25 -18.05 5.53
N GLN A 60 -7.04 -18.12 4.47
CA GLN A 60 -7.98 -17.06 4.09
C GLN A 60 -9.06 -16.85 5.15
N ILE A 61 -9.71 -17.92 5.65
CA ILE A 61 -10.72 -17.84 6.71
C ILE A 61 -10.09 -17.28 8.00
N ALA A 62 -8.96 -17.84 8.44
CA ALA A 62 -8.27 -17.38 9.66
C ALA A 62 -7.77 -15.93 9.53
N LEU A 63 -7.35 -15.50 8.34
CA LEU A 63 -7.02 -14.11 8.07
C LEU A 63 -8.26 -13.22 8.09
N GLN A 64 -9.39 -13.70 7.59
CA GLN A 64 -10.66 -12.97 7.59
C GLN A 64 -11.20 -12.79 9.02
N THR A 65 -11.30 -13.85 9.81
CA THR A 65 -11.68 -13.76 11.23
C THR A 65 -10.77 -12.78 11.98
N ARG A 66 -9.46 -12.85 11.73
CA ARG A 66 -8.49 -11.97 12.38
C ARG A 66 -8.55 -10.52 11.88
N LEU A 67 -8.98 -10.29 10.64
CA LEU A 67 -9.28 -8.96 10.11
C LEU A 67 -10.47 -8.36 10.85
N GLU A 68 -11.54 -9.13 11.03
CA GLU A 68 -12.75 -8.72 11.74
C GLU A 68 -12.45 -8.42 13.22
N GLU A 69 -11.73 -9.30 13.91
CA GLU A 69 -11.25 -9.06 15.28
C GLU A 69 -10.44 -7.76 15.38
N LEU A 70 -9.53 -7.52 14.43
CA LEU A 70 -8.67 -6.34 14.45
C LEU A 70 -9.45 -5.06 14.13
N ILE A 71 -10.43 -5.11 13.22
CA ILE A 71 -11.35 -3.99 12.97
C ILE A 71 -12.12 -3.66 14.25
N VAL A 72 -12.62 -4.67 14.97
CA VAL A 72 -13.30 -4.49 16.26
C VAL A 72 -12.36 -3.87 17.30
N GLU A 73 -11.11 -4.34 17.41
CA GLU A 73 -10.12 -3.79 18.33
C GLU A 73 -9.83 -2.31 18.02
N VAL A 74 -9.64 -1.96 16.74
CA VAL A 74 -9.42 -0.56 16.32
C VAL A 74 -10.65 0.30 16.62
N ARG A 75 -11.87 -0.18 16.33
CA ARG A 75 -13.12 0.53 16.67
C ARG A 75 -13.22 0.79 18.19
N LEU A 76 -12.95 -0.22 19.02
CA LEU A 76 -12.95 -0.10 20.48
C LEU A 76 -11.87 0.86 20.99
N LEU A 77 -10.68 0.85 20.38
CA LEU A 77 -9.60 1.79 20.72
C LEU A 77 -10.00 3.23 20.42
N LEU A 78 -10.63 3.49 19.26
CA LEU A 78 -11.13 4.81 18.89
C LEU A 78 -12.20 5.31 19.87
N GLU A 79 -13.11 4.44 20.30
CA GLU A 79 -14.15 4.80 21.29
C GLU A 79 -13.57 5.11 22.67
N LYS A 80 -12.56 4.35 23.11
CA LYS A 80 -11.91 4.54 24.42
C LYS A 80 -11.00 5.77 24.46
N ARG A 81 -10.38 6.13 23.33
CA ARG A 81 -9.40 7.22 23.24
C ARG A 81 -9.99 8.49 22.66
N LYS A 82 -11.02 9.04 23.30
CA LYS A 82 -11.58 10.37 22.96
C LYS A 82 -10.57 11.52 23.16
N ASP A 83 -9.49 11.26 23.89
CA ASP A 83 -8.36 12.15 24.15
C ASP A 83 -7.30 12.17 23.03
N MET A 84 -7.43 11.28 22.05
CA MET A 84 -6.52 11.19 20.91
C MET A 84 -6.58 12.50 20.09
N GLN A 85 -5.42 12.95 19.59
CA GLN A 85 -5.40 14.09 18.67
C GLN A 85 -6.38 13.83 17.53
N TRP A 86 -7.28 14.79 17.33
CA TRP A 86 -8.46 14.65 16.48
C TRP A 86 -8.13 14.17 15.06
N SER A 87 -7.04 14.72 14.46
CA SER A 87 -6.54 14.32 13.15
C SER A 87 -6.19 12.84 13.00
N ARG A 88 -5.80 12.17 14.09
CA ARG A 88 -5.43 10.74 14.06
C ARG A 88 -6.64 9.82 14.18
N GLN A 89 -7.68 10.25 14.88
CA GLN A 89 -8.95 9.51 14.95
C GLN A 89 -9.60 9.48 13.55
N GLU A 90 -9.63 10.63 12.89
CA GLU A 90 -10.23 10.80 11.57
C GLU A 90 -9.48 9.99 10.51
N GLU A 91 -8.15 10.01 10.51
CA GLU A 91 -7.34 9.20 9.60
C GLU A 91 -7.57 7.70 9.82
N THR A 92 -7.64 7.26 11.07
CA THR A 92 -7.94 5.86 11.42
C THR A 92 -9.34 5.45 10.92
N LEU A 93 -10.35 6.30 11.10
CA LEU A 93 -11.70 6.06 10.58
C LEU A 93 -11.71 5.95 9.05
N CYS A 94 -10.94 6.79 8.35
CA CYS A 94 -10.79 6.71 6.90
C CYS A 94 -10.18 5.36 6.46
N TYR A 95 -9.18 4.87 7.18
CA TYR A 95 -8.63 3.54 6.93
C TYR A 95 -9.63 2.43 7.21
N ILE A 96 -10.37 2.49 8.33
CA ILE A 96 -11.42 1.50 8.62
C ILE A 96 -12.44 1.49 7.49
N ALA A 97 -12.95 2.65 7.07
CA ALA A 97 -13.91 2.75 5.97
C ALA A 97 -13.37 2.14 4.66
N ALA A 98 -12.10 2.36 4.32
CA ALA A 98 -11.49 1.77 3.13
C ALA A 98 -11.26 0.25 3.27
N ILE A 99 -10.92 -0.21 4.47
CA ILE A 99 -10.67 -1.62 4.78
C ILE A 99 -11.99 -2.40 4.85
N THR A 100 -13.04 -1.90 5.48
CA THR A 100 -14.31 -2.64 5.51
C THR A 100 -15.04 -2.47 4.18
N GLY A 101 -15.03 -1.27 3.59
CA GLY A 101 -15.93 -0.94 2.50
C GLY A 101 -17.40 -0.97 2.93
N GLU A 102 -17.67 -1.09 4.23
CA GLU A 102 -19.01 -1.09 4.76
C GLU A 102 -19.56 0.33 4.67
N LYS A 103 -20.80 0.43 4.20
CA LYS A 103 -21.49 1.72 4.08
C LYS A 103 -21.54 2.45 5.43
N ALA A 104 -21.74 1.74 6.54
CA ALA A 104 -21.81 2.33 7.87
C ALA A 104 -20.49 2.97 8.31
N ASP A 105 -19.35 2.30 8.09
CA ASP A 105 -18.05 2.88 8.40
C ASP A 105 -17.71 4.05 7.48
N PHE A 106 -18.09 3.96 6.21
CA PHE A 106 -17.95 5.06 5.26
C PHE A 106 -18.78 6.27 5.68
N ASP A 107 -20.06 6.07 5.99
CA ASP A 107 -20.97 7.14 6.41
C ASP A 107 -20.43 7.80 7.70
N ARG A 108 -19.94 7.00 8.66
CA ARG A 108 -19.29 7.50 9.89
C ARG A 108 -18.01 8.28 9.60
N ALA A 109 -17.09 7.75 8.77
CA ALA A 109 -15.86 8.45 8.41
C ALA A 109 -16.16 9.76 7.68
N LEU A 110 -17.17 9.76 6.80
CA LEU A 110 -17.60 10.94 6.07
C LEU A 110 -18.23 11.98 6.99
N GLU A 111 -19.09 11.57 7.94
CA GLU A 111 -19.68 12.46 8.93
C GLU A 111 -18.60 13.15 9.77
N GLU A 112 -17.57 12.42 10.20
CA GLU A 112 -16.46 13.01 10.96
C GLU A 112 -15.60 13.94 10.10
N VAL A 113 -15.26 13.54 8.87
CA VAL A 113 -14.52 14.43 7.94
C VAL A 113 -15.33 15.71 7.62
N GLN A 114 -16.65 15.65 7.61
CA GLN A 114 -17.52 16.82 7.42
C GLN A 114 -17.65 17.68 8.68
N SER A 115 -17.75 17.04 9.85
CA SER A 115 -17.83 17.70 11.15
C SER A 115 -16.54 18.45 11.47
N ALA A 116 -15.42 17.97 10.91
CA ALA A 116 -14.07 18.42 11.20
C ALA A 116 -13.85 19.94 11.05
N ARG A 117 -14.64 20.64 10.21
CA ARG A 117 -14.47 22.07 9.81
C ARG A 117 -13.08 22.45 9.26
N GLN A 118 -12.05 21.64 9.48
CA GLN A 118 -10.69 21.79 9.05
C GLN A 118 -10.43 20.80 7.91
N ASP A 119 -10.24 21.41 6.75
CA ASP A 119 -9.42 20.96 5.65
C ASP A 119 -9.86 19.74 4.83
N GLY A 120 -10.01 19.98 3.54
CA GLY A 120 -10.18 18.93 2.55
C GLY A 120 -9.01 17.94 2.45
N TRP A 121 -7.91 18.07 3.22
CA TRP A 121 -6.82 17.10 3.18
C TRP A 121 -7.29 15.71 3.63
N MET A 122 -8.14 15.63 4.66
CA MET A 122 -8.66 14.34 5.14
C MET A 122 -9.64 13.71 4.18
N ALA A 123 -10.50 14.51 3.58
CA ALA A 123 -11.37 14.02 2.51
C ALA A 123 -10.54 13.51 1.32
N ALA A 124 -9.40 14.15 1.01
CA ALA A 124 -8.47 13.62 0.02
C ALA A 124 -7.83 12.31 0.46
N SER A 125 -7.43 12.17 1.73
CA SER A 125 -6.93 10.90 2.29
C SER A 125 -7.99 9.80 2.25
N LEU A 126 -9.25 10.11 2.54
CA LEU A 126 -10.37 9.17 2.43
C LEU A 126 -10.56 8.72 0.98
N VAL A 127 -10.60 9.66 0.02
CA VAL A 127 -10.72 9.34 -1.41
C VAL A 127 -9.53 8.51 -1.89
N GLU A 128 -8.30 8.88 -1.53
CA GLU A 128 -7.06 8.15 -1.85
C GLU A 128 -7.14 6.72 -1.32
N SER A 129 -7.47 6.55 -0.05
CA SER A 129 -7.63 5.24 0.58
C SER A 129 -8.73 4.42 -0.11
N LEU A 130 -9.91 4.99 -0.37
CA LEU A 130 -10.98 4.28 -1.08
C LEU A 130 -10.55 3.80 -2.48
N LEU A 131 -9.81 4.62 -3.24
CA LEU A 131 -9.28 4.27 -4.56
C LEU A 131 -8.21 3.19 -4.51
N GLU A 132 -7.33 3.22 -3.50
CA GLU A 132 -6.34 2.17 -3.28
C GLU A 132 -7.00 0.82 -2.99
N HIS A 133 -8.18 0.83 -2.36
CA HIS A 133 -8.90 -0.38 -1.96
C HIS A 133 -9.94 -0.88 -2.99
N GLY A 134 -10.09 -0.15 -4.09
CA GLY A 134 -10.98 -0.49 -5.20
C GLY A 134 -12.45 -0.14 -4.95
N HIS A 135 -12.70 0.84 -4.09
CA HIS A 135 -14.04 1.33 -3.75
C HIS A 135 -14.40 2.58 -4.54
N ASP A 136 -14.24 2.51 -5.87
CA ASP A 136 -14.33 3.68 -6.77
C ASP A 136 -15.66 4.44 -6.62
N GLY A 137 -16.78 3.72 -6.46
CA GLY A 137 -18.10 4.33 -6.24
C GLY A 137 -18.26 5.03 -4.89
N LEU A 138 -17.56 4.58 -3.84
CA LEU A 138 -17.51 5.30 -2.55
C LEU A 138 -16.57 6.50 -2.63
N ALA A 139 -15.45 6.36 -3.34
CA ALA A 139 -14.52 7.46 -3.59
C ALA A 139 -15.21 8.61 -4.35
N GLU A 140 -15.99 8.29 -5.39
CA GLU A 140 -16.79 9.27 -6.12
C GLU A 140 -17.87 9.93 -5.24
N LYS A 141 -18.55 9.16 -4.39
CA LYS A 141 -19.50 9.71 -3.41
C LYS A 141 -18.82 10.66 -2.42
N ALA A 142 -17.66 10.28 -1.86
CA ALA A 142 -16.88 11.14 -0.98
C ALA A 142 -16.45 12.43 -1.70
N LEU A 143 -16.01 12.31 -2.95
CA LEU A 143 -15.67 13.45 -3.80
C LEU A 143 -16.87 14.38 -4.04
N GLY A 144 -18.06 13.83 -4.30
CA GLY A 144 -19.29 14.60 -4.49
C GLY A 144 -19.72 15.37 -3.24
N LYS A 145 -19.33 14.88 -2.06
CA LYS A 145 -19.62 15.48 -0.75
C LYS A 145 -18.61 16.56 -0.34
N LEU A 146 -17.52 16.75 -1.09
CA LEU A 146 -16.61 17.88 -0.93
C LEU A 146 -17.29 19.16 -1.43
N THR A 147 -17.87 19.93 -0.49
CA THR A 147 -18.80 21.04 -0.74
C THR A 147 -18.22 22.20 -1.54
N SER A 148 -16.90 22.39 -1.57
CA SER A 148 -16.26 23.40 -2.41
C SER A 148 -15.71 22.78 -3.70
N ALA A 149 -16.41 23.06 -4.81
CA ALA A 149 -15.97 22.72 -6.16
C ALA A 149 -14.54 23.20 -6.47
N SER A 150 -14.10 24.24 -5.76
CA SER A 150 -12.83 24.95 -5.89
C SER A 150 -11.76 24.63 -4.83
N SER A 151 -11.98 23.65 -3.92
CA SER A 151 -10.91 23.33 -2.95
C SER A 151 -9.72 22.64 -3.61
N PRO A 152 -8.48 23.00 -3.22
CA PRO A 152 -7.27 22.30 -3.67
C PRO A 152 -7.35 20.78 -3.54
N SER A 153 -7.96 20.29 -2.46
CA SER A 153 -8.13 18.87 -2.19
C SER A 153 -9.06 18.18 -3.18
N ARG A 154 -10.15 18.84 -3.59
CA ARG A 154 -11.06 18.29 -4.61
C ARG A 154 -10.36 18.14 -5.95
N VAL A 155 -9.49 19.09 -6.31
CA VAL A 155 -8.67 19.00 -7.54
C VAL A 155 -7.71 17.83 -7.45
N ARG A 156 -7.01 17.66 -6.31
CA ARG A 156 -6.16 16.49 -6.07
C ARG A 156 -6.96 15.18 -6.16
N CYS A 157 -8.14 15.10 -5.55
CA CYS A 157 -9.00 13.93 -5.62
C CYS A 157 -9.37 13.57 -7.07
N ARG A 158 -9.77 14.57 -7.87
CA ARG A 158 -10.07 14.36 -9.29
C ARG A 158 -8.85 13.85 -10.06
N ALA A 159 -7.66 14.38 -9.80
CA ALA A 159 -6.43 13.87 -10.41
C ALA A 159 -6.15 12.41 -10.04
N MET A 160 -6.40 12.00 -8.80
CA MET A 160 -6.27 10.59 -8.36
C MET A 160 -7.35 9.69 -8.99
N MET A 161 -8.59 10.16 -9.07
CA MET A 161 -9.66 9.46 -9.78
C MET A 161 -9.32 9.28 -11.26
N ALA A 162 -8.77 10.32 -11.90
CA ALA A 162 -8.29 10.29 -13.27
C ALA A 162 -7.15 9.28 -13.47
N GLU A 163 -6.15 9.29 -12.58
CA GLU A 163 -5.06 8.31 -12.60
C GLU A 163 -5.60 6.87 -12.52
N LYS A 164 -6.53 6.63 -11.59
CA LYS A 164 -7.07 5.29 -11.34
C LYS A 164 -7.97 4.81 -12.48
N SER A 165 -8.92 5.64 -12.92
CA SER A 165 -9.93 5.28 -13.92
C SER A 165 -9.40 5.41 -15.35
N GLY A 166 -8.63 6.46 -15.65
CA GLY A 166 -8.39 6.91 -17.02
C GLY A 166 -9.57 7.66 -17.63
N ASP A 167 -10.52 8.15 -16.82
CA ASP A 167 -11.68 8.90 -17.32
C ASP A 167 -11.26 10.31 -17.77
N ALA A 168 -11.48 10.62 -19.04
CA ALA A 168 -11.17 11.91 -19.64
C ALA A 168 -11.88 13.07 -18.94
N LYS A 169 -13.09 12.85 -18.40
CA LYS A 169 -13.83 13.88 -17.66
C LYS A 169 -13.11 14.26 -16.37
N PHE A 170 -12.57 13.29 -15.62
CA PHE A 170 -11.79 13.61 -14.42
C PHE A 170 -10.47 14.32 -14.76
N ILE A 171 -9.84 13.98 -15.89
CA ILE A 171 -8.64 14.67 -16.38
C ILE A 171 -8.96 16.14 -16.67
N GLU A 172 -10.00 16.41 -17.48
CA GLU A 172 -10.42 17.77 -17.85
C GLU A 172 -10.81 18.59 -16.63
N GLU A 173 -11.66 18.06 -15.76
CA GLU A 173 -12.08 18.74 -14.53
C GLU A 173 -10.90 19.04 -13.60
N ALA A 174 -9.92 18.14 -13.50
CA ALA A 174 -8.73 18.36 -12.69
C ALA A 174 -7.84 19.45 -13.30
N LEU A 175 -7.56 19.39 -14.61
CA LEU A 175 -6.74 20.38 -15.34
C LEU A 175 -7.32 21.79 -15.23
N MET A 176 -8.64 21.96 -15.47
CA MET A 176 -9.32 23.25 -15.40
C MET A 176 -9.18 23.91 -14.02
N ASN A 177 -9.06 23.11 -12.97
CA ASN A 177 -9.04 23.58 -11.58
C ASN A 177 -7.64 23.54 -10.93
N LEU A 178 -6.58 23.11 -11.64
CA LEU A 178 -5.22 23.04 -11.08
C LEU A 178 -4.73 24.38 -10.51
N CYS A 179 -5.15 25.50 -11.10
CA CYS A 179 -4.80 26.85 -10.66
C CYS A 179 -5.29 27.18 -9.24
N LEU A 180 -6.24 26.41 -8.71
CA LEU A 180 -6.80 26.61 -7.37
C LEU A 180 -5.89 26.05 -6.27
N ILE A 181 -4.97 25.15 -6.59
CA ILE A 181 -4.04 24.57 -5.63
C ILE A 181 -2.91 25.58 -5.36
N ARG A 182 -2.87 26.22 -4.19
CA ARG A 182 -1.77 27.17 -3.87
C ARG A 182 -0.50 26.49 -3.35
N ASN A 183 -0.64 25.33 -2.72
CA ASN A 183 0.50 24.59 -2.18
C ASN A 183 1.24 23.88 -3.33
N SER A 184 2.50 24.25 -3.57
CA SER A 184 3.31 23.73 -4.67
C SER A 184 3.54 22.21 -4.59
N GLY A 185 3.67 21.65 -3.40
CA GLY A 185 3.82 20.20 -3.21
C GLY A 185 2.55 19.43 -3.57
N ILE A 186 1.38 19.93 -3.14
CA ILE A 186 0.08 19.33 -3.52
C ILE A 186 -0.14 19.48 -5.03
N MET A 187 0.21 20.63 -5.61
CA MET A 187 0.07 20.87 -7.05
C MET A 187 0.96 19.93 -7.85
N ALA A 188 2.21 19.74 -7.43
CA ALA A 188 3.15 18.82 -8.07
C ALA A 188 2.63 17.37 -8.05
N LYS A 189 2.10 16.91 -6.90
CA LYS A 189 1.47 15.58 -6.79
C LYS A 189 0.25 15.43 -7.71
N ALA A 190 -0.63 16.43 -7.75
CA ALA A 190 -1.80 16.41 -8.62
C ALA A 190 -1.41 16.36 -10.11
N ARG A 191 -0.41 17.16 -10.52
CA ARG A 191 0.15 17.11 -11.89
C ARG A 191 0.76 15.75 -12.20
N PHE A 192 1.51 15.15 -11.27
CA PHE A 192 2.06 13.81 -11.46
C PHE A 192 0.97 12.74 -11.67
N SER A 193 -0.12 12.78 -10.90
CA SER A 193 -1.28 11.90 -11.13
C SER A 193 -1.90 12.11 -12.52
N LEU A 194 -1.99 13.37 -12.97
CA LEU A 194 -2.50 13.68 -14.31
C LEU A 194 -1.60 13.18 -15.44
N VAL A 195 -0.28 13.25 -15.30
CA VAL A 195 0.67 12.64 -16.25
C VAL A 195 0.35 11.16 -16.44
N LYS A 196 0.18 10.41 -15.34
CA LYS A 196 -0.16 8.98 -15.42
C LYS A 196 -1.53 8.75 -16.06
N ALA A 197 -2.52 9.56 -15.71
CA ALA A 197 -3.87 9.48 -16.28
C ALA A 197 -3.85 9.70 -17.80
N GLN A 198 -3.14 10.72 -18.27
CA GLN A 198 -3.00 11.04 -19.69
C GLN A 198 -2.25 9.94 -20.45
N LEU A 199 -1.14 9.42 -19.90
CA LEU A 199 -0.45 8.27 -20.48
C LEU A 199 -1.36 7.05 -20.60
N LYS A 200 -2.22 6.81 -19.60
CA LYS A 200 -3.17 5.68 -19.59
C LYS A 200 -4.19 5.76 -20.73
N ILE A 201 -4.65 6.95 -21.10
CA ILE A 201 -5.54 7.16 -22.25
C ILE A 201 -4.79 7.37 -23.58
N GLY A 202 -3.46 7.34 -23.55
CA GLY A 202 -2.62 7.53 -24.74
C GLY A 202 -2.43 8.98 -25.17
N ASP A 203 -2.72 9.96 -24.31
CA ASP A 203 -2.42 11.38 -24.52
C ASP A 203 -0.98 11.69 -24.09
N PHE A 204 -0.02 11.33 -24.95
CA PHE A 204 1.40 11.55 -24.66
C PHE A 204 1.76 13.04 -24.66
N VAL A 205 1.20 13.83 -25.58
CA VAL A 205 1.52 15.26 -25.69
C VAL A 205 1.04 16.01 -24.46
N GLY A 206 -0.19 15.75 -24.00
CA GLY A 206 -0.69 16.36 -22.78
C GLY A 206 0.09 15.91 -21.54
N ALA A 207 0.49 14.63 -21.46
CA ALA A 207 1.33 14.14 -20.38
C ALA A 207 2.70 14.86 -20.32
N GLU A 208 3.33 15.11 -21.47
CA GLU A 208 4.56 15.88 -21.58
C GLU A 208 4.37 17.32 -21.08
N GLU A 209 3.31 17.99 -21.52
CA GLU A 209 3.00 19.37 -21.12
C GLU A 209 2.78 19.49 -19.61
N VAL A 210 2.02 18.55 -19.02
CA VAL A 210 1.78 18.55 -17.57
C VAL A 210 3.08 18.27 -16.80
N ALA A 211 3.91 17.33 -17.27
CA ALA A 211 5.19 17.02 -16.64
C ALA A 211 6.18 18.20 -16.67
N GLU A 212 6.23 18.96 -17.76
CA GLU A 212 7.09 20.14 -17.86
C GLU A 212 6.72 21.22 -16.83
N ASN A 213 5.45 21.31 -16.47
CA ASN A 213 4.92 22.26 -15.49
C ASN A 213 5.04 21.79 -14.02
N ILE A 214 5.65 20.64 -13.73
CA ILE A 214 5.88 20.21 -12.35
C ILE A 214 7.05 21.00 -11.76
N SER A 215 6.82 21.77 -10.70
CA SER A 215 7.87 22.61 -10.09
C SER A 215 8.76 21.87 -9.08
N ASN A 216 8.36 20.66 -8.66
CA ASN A 216 9.10 19.84 -7.71
C ASN A 216 9.92 18.80 -8.47
N ASP A 217 11.24 18.89 -8.36
CA ASP A 217 12.17 18.05 -9.14
C ASP A 217 11.98 16.55 -8.89
N TYR A 218 11.62 16.15 -7.66
CA TYR A 218 11.31 14.76 -7.34
C TYR A 218 10.11 14.23 -8.16
N GLN A 219 8.97 14.94 -8.11
CA GLN A 219 7.77 14.58 -8.87
C GLN A 219 8.00 14.69 -10.38
N LYS A 220 8.78 15.68 -10.82
CA LYS A 220 9.11 15.89 -12.25
C LYS A 220 9.99 14.76 -12.79
N THR A 221 10.97 14.32 -12.00
CA THR A 221 11.82 13.18 -12.35
C THR A 221 10.98 11.92 -12.54
N LEU A 222 10.06 11.64 -11.61
CA LEU A 222 9.15 10.50 -11.74
C LEU A 222 8.25 10.62 -12.95
N ALA A 223 7.65 11.79 -13.21
CA ALA A 223 6.83 12.02 -14.39
C ALA A 223 7.60 11.69 -15.69
N TYR A 224 8.84 12.16 -15.82
CA TYR A 224 9.68 11.83 -16.97
C TYR A 224 10.01 10.34 -17.08
N ARG A 225 10.24 9.63 -15.98
CA ARG A 225 10.43 8.17 -16.01
C ARG A 225 9.20 7.42 -16.52
N PHE A 226 8.00 7.82 -16.08
CA PHE A 226 6.75 7.24 -16.57
C PHE A 226 6.54 7.52 -18.06
N ILE A 227 6.81 8.75 -18.52
CA ILE A 227 6.75 9.11 -19.94
C ILE A 227 7.76 8.29 -20.76
N ALA A 228 9.00 8.17 -20.29
CA ALA A 228 10.04 7.38 -20.95
C ALA A 228 9.61 5.90 -21.09
N SER A 229 9.15 5.28 -20.01
CA SER A 229 8.65 3.90 -20.00
C SER A 229 7.49 3.72 -20.99
N ALA A 230 6.55 4.67 -21.03
CA ALA A 230 5.42 4.62 -21.96
C ALA A 230 5.85 4.71 -23.44
N TYR A 231 6.87 5.51 -23.77
CA TYR A 231 7.42 5.59 -25.13
C TYR A 231 8.16 4.31 -25.53
N LEU A 232 8.97 3.75 -24.63
CA LEU A 232 9.65 2.48 -24.85
C LEU A 232 8.64 1.35 -25.08
N ALA A 233 7.54 1.31 -24.32
CA ALA A 233 6.45 0.35 -24.54
C ALA A 233 5.77 0.49 -25.91
N LYS A 234 5.86 1.66 -26.56
CA LYS A 234 5.41 1.90 -27.93
C LYS A 234 6.52 1.72 -28.99
N ASN A 235 7.70 1.23 -28.60
CA ASN A 235 8.89 1.11 -29.44
C ASN A 235 9.41 2.45 -29.99
N ASP A 236 9.12 3.58 -29.33
CA ASP A 236 9.73 4.87 -29.63
C ASP A 236 10.98 5.08 -28.75
N GLU A 237 12.07 4.42 -29.15
CA GLU A 237 13.34 4.47 -28.43
C GLU A 237 13.93 5.88 -28.35
N GLY A 238 13.71 6.71 -29.39
CA GLY A 238 14.22 8.07 -29.46
C GLY A 238 13.63 8.96 -28.37
N LYS A 239 12.30 9.01 -28.26
CA LYS A 239 11.64 9.76 -27.18
C LYS A 239 11.87 9.10 -25.82
N GLY A 240 11.84 7.77 -25.74
CA GLY A 240 12.14 7.02 -24.52
C GLY A 240 13.51 7.38 -23.93
N ALA A 241 14.55 7.39 -24.76
CA ALA A 241 15.91 7.77 -24.35
C ALA A 241 16.01 9.26 -23.97
N SER A 242 15.32 10.15 -24.70
CA SER A 242 15.31 11.59 -24.40
C SER A 242 14.75 11.88 -23.00
N TYR A 243 13.59 11.31 -22.65
CA TYR A 243 12.98 11.50 -21.33
C TYR A 243 13.74 10.77 -20.21
N THR A 244 14.36 9.63 -20.51
CA THR A 244 15.29 8.95 -19.58
C THR A 244 16.44 9.89 -19.21
N LYS A 245 17.05 10.55 -20.19
CA LYS A 245 18.13 11.52 -19.96
C LYS A 245 17.67 12.72 -19.13
N LYS A 246 16.50 13.29 -19.45
CA LYS A 246 15.91 14.39 -18.66
C LYS A 246 15.74 13.99 -17.18
N ALA A 247 15.24 12.78 -16.92
CA ALA A 247 15.10 12.26 -15.56
C ALA A 247 16.46 12.07 -14.88
N ASP A 248 17.46 11.52 -15.58
CA ASP A 248 18.81 11.33 -15.03
C ASP A 248 19.50 12.63 -14.67
N ASP A 249 19.34 13.67 -15.47
CA ASP A 249 19.96 14.98 -15.22
C ASP A 249 19.31 15.68 -14.00
N LEU A 250 17.98 15.59 -13.84
CA LEU A 250 17.30 16.04 -12.62
C LEU A 250 17.72 15.23 -11.39
N LYS A 251 17.82 13.90 -11.54
CA LYS A 251 18.25 13.00 -10.47
C LYS A 251 19.65 13.33 -9.95
N LYS A 252 20.58 13.68 -10.85
CA LYS A 252 21.92 14.15 -10.45
C LYS A 252 21.85 15.44 -9.62
N SER A 253 20.97 16.37 -10.01
CA SER A 253 20.74 17.62 -9.27
C SER A 253 20.12 17.38 -7.90
N LEU A 254 19.18 16.44 -7.78
CA LEU A 254 18.63 16.00 -6.50
C LEU A 254 19.70 15.39 -5.60
N ARG A 255 20.57 14.54 -6.16
CA ARG A 255 21.67 13.91 -5.42
C ARG A 255 22.67 14.93 -4.86
N SER A 256 22.99 15.99 -5.61
CA SER A 256 23.92 17.02 -5.16
C SER A 256 23.31 17.99 -4.16
N ASN A 257 21.98 17.98 -3.96
CA ASN A 257 21.30 18.85 -3.03
C ASN A 257 21.02 18.11 -1.71
N TRP A 258 21.94 18.26 -0.75
CA TRP A 258 21.97 17.58 0.55
C TRP A 258 20.71 17.79 1.41
N MET A 259 19.88 18.77 1.08
CA MET A 259 18.60 18.99 1.76
C MET A 259 17.55 17.91 1.45
N TYR A 260 17.75 17.12 0.39
CA TYR A 260 16.76 16.18 -0.16
C TYR A 260 17.17 14.70 -0.03
N GLY A 261 18.00 14.34 0.95
CA GLY A 261 18.43 12.95 1.14
C GLY A 261 17.26 11.95 1.23
N SER A 262 16.15 12.33 1.88
CA SER A 262 14.91 11.54 1.93
C SER A 262 14.28 11.39 0.55
N ASP A 263 14.11 12.50 -0.18
CA ASP A 263 13.44 12.53 -1.48
C ASP A 263 14.25 11.76 -2.54
N TYR A 264 15.58 11.81 -2.44
CA TYR A 264 16.45 11.02 -3.30
C TYR A 264 16.28 9.51 -3.05
N ILE A 265 16.18 9.05 -1.81
CA ILE A 265 15.87 7.64 -1.55
C ILE A 265 14.47 7.30 -2.02
N GLU A 266 13.46 8.12 -1.69
CA GLU A 266 12.10 7.91 -2.16
C GLU A 266 12.07 7.83 -3.69
N LEU A 267 12.95 8.56 -4.38
CA LEU A 267 13.03 8.56 -5.83
C LEU A 267 13.60 7.24 -6.31
N LEU A 268 14.72 6.79 -5.72
CA LEU A 268 15.31 5.49 -6.02
C LEU A 268 14.30 4.36 -5.77
N CYS A 269 13.47 4.49 -4.74
CA CYS A 269 12.47 3.50 -4.39
C CYS A 269 11.27 3.52 -5.34
N ALA A 270 10.81 4.70 -5.74
CA ALA A 270 9.75 4.86 -6.71
C ALA A 270 10.20 4.43 -8.12
N GLU A 271 11.44 4.70 -8.52
CA GLU A 271 12.04 4.20 -9.78
C GLU A 271 11.99 2.67 -9.84
N ALA A 272 12.28 1.97 -8.76
CA ALA A 272 12.17 0.50 -8.69
C ALA A 272 10.74 -0.04 -8.90
N THR A 273 9.73 0.83 -8.90
CA THR A 273 8.32 0.47 -9.18
C THR A 273 7.86 0.86 -10.59
N VAL A 274 8.70 1.57 -11.35
CA VAL A 274 8.37 1.96 -12.73
C VAL A 274 8.30 0.70 -13.61
N PRO A 275 7.25 0.54 -14.45
CA PRO A 275 7.17 -0.58 -15.37
C PRO A 275 8.40 -0.68 -16.29
N GLY A 276 8.97 -1.87 -16.39
CA GLY A 276 10.12 -2.16 -17.25
C GLY A 276 11.49 -2.11 -16.57
N VAL A 277 11.58 -1.72 -15.30
CA VAL A 277 12.84 -1.74 -14.54
C VAL A 277 13.28 -3.17 -14.21
N THR A 278 14.53 -3.49 -14.52
CA THR A 278 15.15 -4.81 -14.35
C THR A 278 15.60 -5.08 -12.92
N ARG A 279 15.88 -6.34 -12.61
CA ARG A 279 16.37 -6.75 -11.28
C ARG A 279 17.73 -6.15 -10.97
N GLU A 280 18.61 -6.11 -11.97
CA GLU A 280 19.96 -5.60 -11.91
C GLU A 280 19.96 -4.09 -11.64
N GLU A 281 19.06 -3.34 -12.28
CA GLU A 281 18.88 -1.91 -12.02
C GLU A 281 18.43 -1.67 -10.58
N VAL A 282 17.45 -2.44 -10.09
CA VAL A 282 17.03 -2.34 -8.70
C VAL A 282 18.15 -2.71 -7.73
N ASP A 283 18.96 -3.73 -8.04
CA ASP A 283 20.14 -4.08 -7.22
C ASP A 283 21.16 -2.93 -7.17
N ALA A 284 21.38 -2.25 -8.30
CA ALA A 284 22.21 -1.06 -8.36
C ALA A 284 21.62 0.10 -7.55
N LEU A 285 20.30 0.32 -7.61
CA LEU A 285 19.58 1.31 -6.81
C LEU A 285 19.75 1.02 -5.31
N VAL A 286 19.54 -0.23 -4.87
CA VAL A 286 19.70 -0.64 -3.47
C VAL A 286 21.15 -0.45 -3.00
N LYS A 287 22.14 -0.79 -3.83
CA LYS A 287 23.56 -0.51 -3.51
C LYS A 287 23.83 0.98 -3.38
N SER A 288 23.24 1.81 -4.25
CA SER A 288 23.35 3.26 -4.14
C SER A 288 22.73 3.78 -2.84
N VAL A 289 21.56 3.26 -2.44
CA VAL A 289 20.94 3.62 -1.15
C VAL A 289 21.86 3.21 -0.01
N HIS A 290 22.37 1.97 0.01
CA HIS A 290 23.28 1.50 1.05
C HIS A 290 24.55 2.35 1.14
N SER A 291 25.18 2.68 0.00
CA SER A 291 26.33 3.57 -0.02
C SER A 291 26.01 4.95 0.56
N CYS A 292 24.85 5.52 0.22
CA CYS A 292 24.42 6.75 0.86
C CYS A 292 24.29 6.57 2.37
N LEU A 293 23.62 5.50 2.84
CA LEU A 293 23.41 5.21 4.28
C LEU A 293 24.71 5.08 5.07
N GLU A 294 25.80 4.67 4.43
CA GLU A 294 27.12 4.55 5.03
C GLU A 294 27.91 5.87 5.06
N CYS A 295 27.59 6.85 4.21
CA CYS A 295 28.31 8.12 4.12
C CYS A 295 28.02 9.11 5.27
N ASN A 296 27.22 8.76 6.27
CA ASN A 296 26.81 9.64 7.39
C ASN A 296 26.07 10.92 6.96
N ASP A 297 25.65 11.04 5.70
CA ASP A 297 24.97 12.22 5.14
C ASP A 297 23.50 12.36 5.60
N TYR A 298 23.05 11.55 6.57
CA TYR A 298 21.66 11.56 7.05
C TYR A 298 21.47 12.47 8.26
N ARG A 299 20.39 13.25 8.20
CA ARG A 299 19.99 14.17 9.28
C ARG A 299 19.54 13.43 10.54
N SER A 300 19.02 12.21 10.42
CA SER A 300 18.56 11.41 11.55
C SER A 300 18.65 9.90 11.32
N SER A 301 18.72 9.13 12.40
CA SER A 301 18.58 7.67 12.36
C SER A 301 17.20 7.22 11.85
N ALA A 302 16.17 8.07 11.94
CA ALA A 302 14.83 7.77 11.44
C ALA A 302 14.78 7.78 9.91
N ASP A 303 15.51 8.70 9.27
CA ASP A 303 15.61 8.74 7.81
C ASP A 303 16.30 7.48 7.26
N VAL A 304 17.33 6.99 7.97
CA VAL A 304 18.03 5.75 7.64
C VAL A 304 17.07 4.56 7.69
N ASP A 305 16.24 4.49 8.71
CA ASP A 305 15.29 3.39 8.89
C ASP A 305 14.13 3.45 7.89
N ARG A 306 13.65 4.65 7.53
CA ARG A 306 12.69 4.84 6.44
C ARG A 306 13.28 4.39 5.10
N ALA A 307 14.57 4.67 4.86
CA ALA A 307 15.27 4.20 3.66
C ALA A 307 15.31 2.66 3.62
N ARG A 308 15.66 2.04 4.74
CA ARG A 308 15.67 0.57 4.88
C ARG A 308 14.29 -0.03 4.68
N LEU A 309 13.24 0.58 5.23
CA LEU A 309 11.84 0.15 5.00
C LEU A 309 11.49 0.17 3.51
N SER A 310 11.90 1.20 2.77
CA SER A 310 11.66 1.26 1.34
C SER A 310 12.46 0.18 0.58
N ILE A 311 13.71 -0.10 0.98
CA ILE A 311 14.47 -1.24 0.44
C ILE A 311 13.75 -2.56 0.72
N VAL A 312 13.17 -2.76 1.92
CA VAL A 312 12.38 -3.96 2.24
C VAL A 312 11.23 -4.10 1.24
N LYS A 313 10.44 -3.04 1.00
CA LYS A 313 9.32 -3.05 0.04
C LYS A 313 9.77 -3.41 -1.38
N ILE A 314 10.89 -2.87 -1.83
CA ILE A 314 11.50 -3.19 -3.13
C ILE A 314 11.93 -4.66 -3.20
N ARG A 315 12.61 -5.17 -2.17
CA ARG A 315 13.03 -6.58 -2.16
C ARG A 315 11.83 -7.53 -2.19
N LEU A 316 10.74 -7.15 -1.56
CA LEU A 316 9.49 -7.90 -1.61
C LEU A 316 8.84 -7.83 -3.01
N SER A 317 8.85 -6.69 -3.70
CA SER A 317 8.33 -6.64 -5.09
C SER A 317 9.12 -7.56 -6.02
N GLN A 318 10.42 -7.74 -5.77
CA GLN A 318 11.29 -8.70 -6.47
C GLN A 318 11.19 -10.16 -5.98
N ARG A 319 10.27 -10.47 -5.05
CA ARG A 319 10.12 -11.80 -4.41
C ARG A 319 11.38 -12.30 -3.68
N CYS A 320 12.22 -11.37 -3.20
CA CYS A 320 13.45 -11.69 -2.47
C CYS A 320 13.27 -11.61 -0.94
N LEU A 321 12.49 -12.55 -0.39
CA LEU A 321 12.07 -12.53 1.01
C LEU A 321 13.23 -12.60 2.02
N SER A 322 14.29 -13.36 1.73
CA SER A 322 15.45 -13.49 2.61
C SER A 322 16.22 -12.18 2.74
N ALA A 323 16.42 -11.46 1.63
CA ALA A 323 17.05 -10.14 1.63
C ALA A 323 16.17 -9.11 2.37
N ALA A 324 14.86 -9.12 2.12
CA ALA A 324 13.92 -8.26 2.83
C ALA A 324 13.99 -8.44 4.36
N ARG A 325 14.02 -9.69 4.85
CA ARG A 325 14.16 -9.99 6.29
C ARG A 325 15.50 -9.52 6.86
N LYS A 326 16.59 -9.64 6.09
CA LYS A 326 17.92 -9.17 6.50
C LYS A 326 17.95 -7.64 6.65
N GLU A 327 17.31 -6.92 5.74
CA GLU A 327 17.21 -5.45 5.86
C GLU A 327 16.29 -5.02 6.99
N MET A 328 15.14 -5.67 7.18
CA MET A 328 14.25 -5.42 8.31
C MET A 328 14.96 -5.59 9.66
N ALA A 329 15.83 -6.60 9.79
CA ALA A 329 16.57 -6.84 11.03
C ALA A 329 17.53 -5.69 11.41
N ARG A 330 17.89 -4.84 10.44
CA ARG A 330 18.76 -3.66 10.63
C ARG A 330 18.00 -2.39 10.98
N ILE A 331 16.66 -2.41 10.94
CA ILE A 331 15.82 -1.28 11.34
C ILE A 331 15.80 -1.20 12.87
N VAL A 332 16.14 -0.02 13.40
CA VAL A 332 16.27 0.25 14.83
C VAL A 332 14.97 0.80 15.41
N PHE A 333 14.31 1.72 14.71
CA PHE A 333 13.04 2.30 15.13
C PHE A 333 11.93 1.26 15.07
N ASN A 334 11.28 1.05 16.22
CA ASN A 334 10.23 0.06 16.35
C ASN A 334 9.07 0.30 15.38
N HIS A 335 8.74 1.55 15.06
CA HIS A 335 7.69 1.89 14.11
C HIS A 335 8.00 1.38 12.70
N ASP A 336 9.12 1.79 12.11
CA ASP A 336 9.52 1.34 10.76
C ASP A 336 9.74 -0.17 10.70
N LYS A 337 10.19 -0.77 11.80
CA LYS A 337 10.34 -2.22 11.92
C LYS A 337 9.00 -2.93 11.88
N VAL A 338 7.97 -2.38 12.54
CA VAL A 338 6.60 -2.90 12.46
C VAL A 338 6.05 -2.74 11.05
N LEU A 339 6.22 -1.58 10.40
CA LEU A 339 5.81 -1.40 9.00
C LEU A 339 6.51 -2.40 8.06
N ALA A 340 7.78 -2.70 8.28
CA ALA A 340 8.51 -3.71 7.53
C ALA A 340 7.96 -5.12 7.79
N LEU A 341 7.59 -5.45 9.04
CA LEU A 341 6.91 -6.70 9.37
C LEU A 341 5.56 -6.83 8.68
N ILE A 342 4.76 -5.76 8.67
CA ILE A 342 3.46 -5.70 7.97
C ILE A 342 3.67 -5.93 6.47
N ALA A 343 4.64 -5.26 5.83
CA ALA A 343 4.95 -5.45 4.42
C ALA A 343 5.38 -6.90 4.11
N ILE A 344 6.20 -7.50 4.98
CA ILE A 344 6.58 -8.92 4.85
C ILE A 344 5.34 -9.82 4.99
N ALA A 345 4.46 -9.56 5.95
CA ALA A 345 3.25 -10.33 6.14
C ALA A 345 2.30 -10.23 4.93
N GLU A 346 2.10 -9.03 4.37
CA GLU A 346 1.35 -8.80 3.13
C GLU A 346 1.93 -9.63 1.98
N HIS A 347 3.26 -9.64 1.83
CA HIS A 347 3.93 -10.36 0.75
C HIS A 347 3.86 -11.87 0.92
N THR A 348 4.11 -12.40 2.12
CA THR A 348 4.13 -13.85 2.35
C THR A 348 2.74 -14.44 2.47
N ARG A 349 1.74 -13.62 2.85
CA ARG A 349 0.37 -14.03 3.19
C ARG A 349 0.28 -15.12 4.26
N LYS A 350 1.33 -15.27 5.07
CA LYS A 350 1.37 -16.30 6.11
C LYS A 350 0.81 -15.73 7.40
N LEU A 351 -0.18 -16.41 7.97
CA LEU A 351 -0.82 -16.03 9.25
C LEU A 351 0.21 -15.77 10.36
N LYS A 352 1.29 -16.57 10.43
CA LYS A 352 2.36 -16.38 11.42
C LYS A 352 3.11 -15.06 11.28
N ASP A 353 3.24 -14.51 10.07
CA ASP A 353 3.93 -13.25 9.84
C ASP A 353 2.99 -12.07 10.23
N PHE A 354 1.67 -12.19 9.98
CA PHE A 354 0.67 -11.26 10.51
C PHE A 354 0.59 -11.27 12.04
N ALA A 355 0.62 -12.46 12.65
CA ALA A 355 0.65 -12.60 14.11
C ALA A 355 1.89 -11.93 14.73
N ARG A 356 3.05 -12.06 14.08
CA ARG A 356 4.28 -11.37 14.50
C ARG A 356 4.16 -9.86 14.40
N ALA A 357 3.57 -9.34 13.31
CA ALA A 357 3.31 -7.91 13.17
C ALA A 357 2.35 -7.40 14.27
N HIS A 358 1.26 -8.13 14.54
CA HIS A 358 0.32 -7.80 15.62
C HIS A 358 1.00 -7.75 17.00
N LEU A 359 1.76 -8.79 17.37
CA LEU A 359 2.52 -8.83 18.63
C LEU A 359 3.53 -7.68 18.73
N ALA A 360 4.16 -7.32 17.61
CA ALA A 360 5.08 -6.20 17.57
C ALA A 360 4.38 -4.86 17.81
N ILE A 361 3.14 -4.67 17.30
CA ILE A 361 2.31 -3.49 17.59
C ILE A 361 1.96 -3.42 19.08
N GLN A 362 1.51 -4.54 19.68
CA GLN A 362 1.18 -4.61 21.12
C GLN A 362 2.37 -4.28 22.03
N GLY A 363 3.59 -4.62 21.59
CA GLY A 363 4.82 -4.34 22.33
C GLY A 363 5.30 -2.89 22.27
N LEU A 364 4.67 -2.02 21.46
CA LEU A 364 5.05 -0.61 21.35
C LEU A 364 4.65 0.16 22.62
N LYS A 365 5.63 0.76 23.30
CA LYS A 365 5.37 1.70 24.40
C LYS A 365 5.05 3.09 23.82
N PRO A 366 3.96 3.75 24.25
CA PRO A 366 3.83 5.20 24.07
C PRO A 366 5.00 5.91 24.80
N PRO A 367 5.56 7.03 24.31
CA PRO A 367 5.00 7.97 23.34
C PRO A 367 5.82 7.94 22.04
N SER A 368 5.58 6.97 21.17
CA SER A 368 6.04 7.10 19.79
C SER A 368 5.21 8.16 19.08
N ASP A 369 5.82 8.93 18.17
CA ASP A 369 5.11 9.89 17.32
C ASP A 369 3.98 9.26 16.49
N TYR A 370 3.93 7.93 16.41
CA TYR A 370 2.90 7.15 15.73
C TYR A 370 2.00 6.42 16.72
N THR A 371 0.72 6.32 16.38
CA THR A 371 -0.25 5.66 17.24
C THR A 371 -0.38 4.18 16.88
N PRO A 372 -0.60 3.29 17.87
CA PRO A 372 -0.93 1.89 17.59
C PRO A 372 -2.09 1.72 16.60
N ALA A 373 -3.02 2.68 16.54
CA ALA A 373 -4.15 2.69 15.61
C ALA A 373 -3.72 2.73 14.13
N GLU A 374 -2.77 3.60 13.76
CA GLU A 374 -2.24 3.67 12.39
C GLU A 374 -1.57 2.36 11.96
N LEU A 375 -0.81 1.74 12.87
CA LEU A 375 -0.15 0.47 12.60
C LEU A 375 -1.14 -0.69 12.51
N TYR A 376 -2.19 -0.68 13.33
CA TYR A 376 -3.27 -1.65 13.22
C TYR A 376 -4.07 -1.45 11.93
N ALA A 377 -4.34 -0.22 11.51
CA ALA A 377 -4.95 0.06 10.21
C ALA A 377 -4.10 -0.49 9.05
N ALA A 378 -2.78 -0.25 9.06
CA ALA A 378 -1.86 -0.81 8.08
C ALA A 378 -1.84 -2.35 8.10
N LEU A 379 -1.90 -2.96 9.28
CA LEU A 379 -1.97 -4.42 9.44
C LEU A 379 -3.28 -5.00 8.90
N ALA A 380 -4.42 -4.41 9.24
CA ALA A 380 -5.72 -4.80 8.69
C ALA A 380 -5.75 -4.69 7.17
N LEU A 381 -5.18 -3.60 6.62
CA LEU A 381 -5.06 -3.44 5.17
C LEU A 381 -4.23 -4.56 4.53
N ALA A 382 -3.07 -4.88 5.11
CA ALA A 382 -2.23 -5.97 4.63
C ALA A 382 -2.96 -7.32 4.66
N ILE A 383 -3.74 -7.59 5.72
CA ILE A 383 -4.56 -8.81 5.84
C ILE A 383 -5.63 -8.83 4.73
N LYS A 384 -6.38 -7.74 4.53
CA LYS A 384 -7.41 -7.64 3.48
C LYS A 384 -6.84 -7.92 2.08
N LYS A 385 -5.67 -7.36 1.75
CA LYS A 385 -5.00 -7.61 0.47
C LYS A 385 -4.57 -9.06 0.31
N ALA A 386 -4.15 -9.71 1.40
CA ALA A 386 -3.79 -11.12 1.38
C ALA A 386 -5.00 -12.04 1.15
N ILE A 387 -6.19 -11.65 1.62
CA ILE A 387 -7.44 -12.40 1.40
C ILE A 387 -7.94 -12.27 -0.05
N LYS A 388 -7.87 -11.09 -0.66
CA LYS A 388 -8.40 -10.81 -2.02
C LYS A 388 -7.66 -11.54 -3.17
N LYS A 389 -6.48 -12.10 -2.93
CA LYS A 389 -5.62 -12.74 -3.95
C LYS A 389 -5.37 -14.19 -3.59
#